data_AF-A0A6V7M2W9-F1
#
_entry.id   AF-A0A6V7M2W9-F1
#
_cell.length_a   1.000
_cell.length_b   1.000
_cell.length_c   1.000
_cell.angle_alpha   90.00
_cell.angle_beta   90.00
_cell.angle_gamma   90.00
#
_symmetry.space_group_name_H-M   'P 1'
#
loop_
_entity.id
_entity.type
_entity.pdbx_description
1 polymer ?
#
loop_
_entity_poly.entity_id
_entity_poly.type
_entity_poly.pdbx_seq_one_letter_code
_entity_poly.pdbx_strand_id
1 'polypeptide(L)'
;WTLRLFRKGSKRDLTPDDIYNPLTSDESETLTNCLEATWNIELEKLKHIEYTVDHNAKKVAQSPEPSLVKAIIRTFWMDYVSTVVALAIQFLILRVLQPVFLSMVINFFHVDKASVSQDDALLYATGLIMTTVVGAFIMHHSNLQAQRIGMKIRIACSSLLYRK
;
A
#
# COMPACT_ATOMS: atom_id res chain seq x y z
N TRP A 1 -14.69 -10.47 10.21
CA TRP A 1 -14.21 -10.59 11.60
C TRP A 1 -14.67 -9.41 12.46
N THR A 2 -14.59 -8.16 11.98
CA THR A 2 -15.02 -6.92 12.68
C THR A 2 -16.49 -6.89 13.14
N LEU A 3 -17.40 -7.58 12.43
CA LEU A 3 -18.84 -7.56 12.73
C LEU A 3 -19.18 -7.91 14.19
N ARG A 4 -18.46 -8.85 14.80
CA ARG A 4 -18.69 -9.24 16.20
C ARG A 4 -18.37 -8.10 17.16
N LEU A 5 -17.28 -7.36 16.90
CA LEU A 5 -16.88 -6.21 17.70
C LEU A 5 -17.88 -5.07 17.54
N PHE A 6 -18.33 -4.78 16.32
CA PHE A 6 -19.35 -3.75 16.08
C PHE A 6 -20.69 -4.09 16.73
N ARG A 7 -21.13 -5.34 16.66
CA ARG A 7 -22.36 -5.77 17.35
C ARG A 7 -22.26 -5.61 18.87
N LYS A 8 -21.06 -5.82 19.43
CA LYS A 8 -20.78 -5.62 20.86
C LYS A 8 -20.80 -4.15 21.24
N GLY A 9 -20.09 -3.31 20.47
CA GLY A 9 -20.05 -1.85 20.63
C GLY A 9 -21.42 -1.17 20.43
N SER A 10 -22.29 -1.75 19.61
CA SER A 10 -23.67 -1.27 19.45
C SER A 10 -24.56 -1.53 20.68
N LYS A 11 -24.20 -2.50 21.54
CA LYS A 11 -25.00 -2.89 22.71
C LYS A 11 -24.49 -2.28 24.01
N ARG A 12 -23.18 -2.07 24.11
CA ARG A 12 -22.50 -1.46 25.26
C ARG A 12 -21.19 -0.82 24.83
N ASP A 13 -20.68 0.09 25.64
CA ASP A 13 -19.34 0.65 25.47
C ASP A 13 -18.28 -0.46 25.49
N LEU A 14 -17.28 -0.32 24.62
CA LEU A 14 -16.17 -1.25 24.51
C LEU A 14 -15.15 -0.97 25.61
N THR A 15 -14.70 -2.02 26.29
CA THR A 15 -13.62 -1.96 27.27
C THR A 15 -12.29 -2.38 26.62
N PRO A 16 -11.12 -2.05 27.22
CA PRO A 16 -9.82 -2.46 26.70
C PRO A 16 -9.71 -3.98 26.48
N ASP A 17 -10.33 -4.79 27.35
CA ASP A 17 -10.34 -6.25 27.24
C ASP A 17 -11.12 -6.77 26.02
N ASP A 18 -11.96 -5.94 25.42
CA ASP A 18 -12.72 -6.29 24.21
C ASP A 18 -11.90 -6.09 22.93
N ILE A 19 -10.77 -5.38 23.02
CA ILE A 19 -9.90 -5.06 21.90
C ILE A 19 -8.90 -6.19 21.69
N TYR A 20 -8.79 -6.65 20.44
CA TYR A 20 -7.85 -7.71 20.09
C TYR A 20 -6.41 -7.22 20.16
N ASN A 21 -5.51 -8.10 20.61
CA ASN A 21 -4.08 -7.88 20.52
C ASN A 21 -3.65 -7.71 19.05
N PRO A 22 -2.59 -6.91 18.80
CA PRO A 22 -2.02 -6.78 17.46
C PRO A 22 -1.54 -8.14 16.96
N LEU A 23 -1.45 -8.27 15.63
CA LEU A 23 -0.77 -9.40 15.04
C LEU A 23 0.74 -9.31 15.35
N THR A 24 1.42 -10.44 15.50
CA THR A 24 2.87 -10.47 15.78
C THR A 24 3.71 -9.73 14.74
N SER A 25 3.23 -9.67 13.49
CA SER A 25 3.86 -8.89 12.41
C SER A 25 3.76 -7.36 12.59
N ASP A 26 2.83 -6.91 13.43
CA ASP A 26 2.50 -5.50 13.66
C ASP A 26 2.93 -5.05 15.07
N GLU A 27 3.60 -5.92 15.83
CA GLU A 27 4.19 -5.58 17.12
C GLU A 27 5.34 -4.59 16.98
N SER A 28 5.43 -3.64 17.90
CA SER A 28 6.44 -2.58 17.86
C SER A 28 7.85 -3.12 17.90
N GLU A 29 8.11 -4.14 18.73
CA GLU A 29 9.43 -4.76 18.84
C GLU A 29 9.89 -5.36 17.51
N THR A 30 9.06 -6.18 16.87
CA THR A 30 9.36 -6.79 15.56
C THR A 30 9.64 -5.73 14.51
N LEU A 31 8.76 -4.73 14.41
CA LEU A 31 8.88 -3.64 13.43
C LEU A 31 10.15 -2.80 13.64
N THR A 32 10.47 -2.47 14.90
CA THR A 32 11.67 -1.71 15.24
C THR A 32 12.93 -2.51 15.00
N ASN A 33 12.96 -3.81 15.35
CA ASN A 33 14.12 -4.68 15.09
C ASN A 33 14.44 -4.73 13.59
N CYS A 34 13.43 -4.85 12.73
CA CYS A 34 13.62 -4.84 11.26
C CYS A 34 14.16 -3.50 10.74
N LEU A 35 13.61 -2.38 11.23
CA LEU A 35 14.06 -1.05 10.83
C LEU A 35 15.48 -0.77 11.33
N GLU A 36 15.79 -1.15 12.57
CA GLU A 36 17.11 -1.00 13.19
C GLU A 36 18.18 -1.80 12.44
N ALA A 37 17.90 -3.05 12.08
CA ALA A 37 18.81 -3.86 11.26
C ALA A 37 19.11 -3.18 9.91
N THR A 38 18.07 -2.66 9.24
CA THR A 38 18.23 -1.99 7.94
C THR A 38 18.95 -0.66 8.07
N TRP A 39 18.73 0.06 9.16
CA TRP A 39 19.42 1.30 9.49
C TRP A 39 20.91 1.07 9.75
N ASN A 40 21.26 0.02 10.51
CA ASN A 40 22.64 -0.35 10.77
C ASN A 40 23.39 -0.73 9.49
N ILE A 41 22.75 -1.45 8.58
CA ILE A 41 23.31 -1.75 7.25
C ILE A 41 23.61 -0.45 6.46
N GLU A 42 22.72 0.55 6.54
CA GLU A 42 22.96 1.83 5.87
C GLU A 42 24.12 2.60 6.52
N LEU A 43 24.24 2.57 7.85
CA LEU A 43 25.38 3.15 8.57
C LEU A 43 26.71 2.45 8.23
N GLU A 44 26.71 1.12 8.12
CA GLU A 44 27.91 0.34 7.77
C GLU A 44 28.40 0.63 6.36
N LYS A 45 27.49 0.76 5.39
CA LYS A 45 27.86 1.15 4.01
C LYS A 45 28.61 2.47 3.97
N LEU A 46 28.27 3.42 4.84
CA LEU A 46 28.95 4.71 4.92
C LEU A 46 30.31 4.63 5.62
N LYS A 47 30.50 3.69 6.55
CA LYS A 47 31.82 3.45 7.17
C LYS A 47 32.85 2.90 6.18
N HIS A 48 32.40 2.18 5.17
CA HIS A 48 33.27 1.61 4.12
C HIS A 48 33.49 2.53 2.91
N ILE A 49 32.85 3.72 2.85
CA ILE A 49 33.06 4.67 1.76
C ILE A 49 34.24 5.59 2.10
N GLU A 50 35.29 5.31 1.34
CA GLU A 50 36.66 5.82 1.37
C GLU A 50 36.75 7.36 1.32
N TYR A 51 37.71 7.91 2.06
CA TYR A 51 38.10 9.31 1.93
C TYR A 51 38.67 9.53 0.52
N THR A 52 38.06 10.39 -0.28
CA THR A 52 38.69 10.83 -1.53
C THR A 52 39.64 11.97 -1.22
N VAL A 53 40.86 11.87 -1.73
CA VAL A 53 41.87 12.94 -1.61
C VAL A 53 41.60 13.93 -2.73
N ASP A 54 41.18 15.14 -2.38
CA ASP A 54 40.97 16.23 -3.32
C ASP A 54 42.30 16.65 -3.98
N HIS A 55 42.26 17.37 -5.10
CA HIS A 55 43.42 17.82 -5.90
C HIS A 55 44.47 18.60 -5.09
N ASN A 56 44.11 19.05 -3.87
CA ASN A 56 44.94 19.74 -2.88
C ASN A 56 45.42 18.85 -1.70
N ALA A 57 45.42 17.52 -1.86
CA ALA A 57 45.83 16.55 -0.84
C ALA A 57 45.00 16.56 0.48
N LYS A 58 43.79 17.14 0.46
CA LYS A 58 42.86 17.11 1.60
C LYS A 58 41.94 15.90 1.50
N LYS A 59 41.85 15.12 2.58
CA LYS A 59 40.82 14.08 2.75
C LYS A 59 39.46 14.76 2.83
N VAL A 60 38.67 14.67 1.77
CA VAL A 60 37.27 15.11 1.80
C VAL A 60 36.42 13.86 2.07
N ALA A 61 35.66 13.88 3.17
CA ALA A 61 34.70 12.83 3.45
C ALA A 61 33.57 12.93 2.41
N GLN A 62 33.62 12.09 1.38
CA GLN A 62 32.61 12.04 0.32
C GLN A 62 31.48 11.04 0.65
N SER A 63 31.27 10.74 1.93
CA SER A 63 30.21 9.83 2.34
C SER A 63 28.87 10.57 2.35
N PRO A 64 27.87 10.14 1.55
CA PRO A 64 26.54 10.71 1.60
C PRO A 64 25.92 10.50 3.00
N GLU A 65 25.16 11.47 3.49
CA GLU A 65 24.51 11.35 4.80
C GLU A 65 23.57 10.14 4.85
N PRO A 66 23.50 9.41 5.99
CA PRO A 66 22.61 8.26 6.10
C PRO A 66 21.15 8.68 5.96
N SER A 67 20.45 8.07 5.00
CA SER A 67 19.05 8.39 4.72
C SER A 67 18.11 7.42 5.42
N LEU A 68 17.38 7.91 6.42
CA LEU A 68 16.34 7.13 7.11
C LEU A 68 15.23 6.70 6.14
N VAL A 69 14.89 7.54 5.16
CA VAL A 69 13.87 7.24 4.14
C VAL A 69 14.24 5.98 3.36
N LYS A 70 15.52 5.83 2.99
CA LYS A 70 16.00 4.66 2.27
C LYS A 70 15.94 3.38 3.13
N ALA A 71 16.23 3.49 4.42
CA ALA A 71 16.07 2.38 5.37
C ALA A 71 14.60 1.97 5.53
N ILE A 72 13.69 2.94 5.63
CA ILE A 72 12.23 2.69 5.71
C ILE A 72 11.74 2.00 4.44
N ILE A 73 12.08 2.52 3.26
CA ILE A 73 11.68 1.92 1.98
C ILE A 73 12.19 0.49 1.90
N ARG A 74 13.47 0.24 2.23
CA ARG A 74 14.06 -1.11 2.21
C ARG A 74 13.43 -2.06 3.23
N THR A 75 12.91 -1.56 4.35
CA THR A 75 12.24 -2.39 5.36
C THR A 75 10.84 -2.82 4.90
N PHE A 76 10.07 -1.90 4.30
CA PHE A 76 8.66 -2.12 3.96
C PHE A 76 8.38 -2.28 2.46
N TRP A 77 9.41 -2.56 1.66
CA TRP A 77 9.30 -2.55 0.19
C TRP A 77 8.29 -3.57 -0.35
N MET A 78 8.18 -4.76 0.24
CA MET A 78 7.26 -5.80 -0.23
C MET A 78 5.80 -5.38 -0.07
N ASP A 79 5.45 -4.85 1.11
CA ASP A 79 4.11 -4.33 1.40
C ASP A 79 3.78 -3.16 0.45
N TYR A 80 4.76 -2.29 0.19
CA TYR A 80 4.62 -1.16 -0.73
C TYR A 80 4.41 -1.60 -2.18
N VAL A 81 5.25 -2.52 -2.69
CA VAL A 81 5.15 -3.05 -4.05
C VAL A 81 3.81 -3.75 -4.27
N SER A 82 3.37 -4.59 -3.33
CA SER A 82 2.05 -5.25 -3.43
C SER A 82 0.91 -4.22 -3.55
N THR A 83 0.98 -3.15 -2.78
CA THR A 83 -0.04 -2.09 -2.81
C THR A 83 -0.01 -1.34 -4.14
N VAL A 84 1.17 -1.01 -4.65
CA VAL A 84 1.35 -0.32 -5.94
C VAL A 84 0.88 -1.19 -7.10
N VAL A 85 1.19 -2.48 -7.12
CA VAL A 85 0.74 -3.40 -8.17
C VAL A 85 -0.79 -3.50 -8.20
N ALA A 86 -1.44 -3.61 -7.05
CA ALA A 86 -2.90 -3.63 -6.96
C ALA A 86 -3.53 -2.32 -7.49
N LEU A 87 -2.95 -1.16 -7.13
CA LEU A 87 -3.41 0.14 -7.65
C LEU A 87 -3.13 0.30 -9.15
N ALA A 88 -2.01 -0.22 -9.65
CA ALA A 88 -1.71 -0.20 -11.09
C ALA A 88 -2.76 -0.98 -11.88
N ILE A 89 -3.16 -2.17 -11.42
CA ILE A 89 -4.26 -2.95 -12.03
C ILE A 89 -5.56 -2.14 -12.02
N GLN A 90 -5.88 -1.50 -10.88
CA GLN A 90 -7.08 -0.68 -10.74
C GLN A 90 -7.12 0.49 -11.74
N PHE A 91 -6.02 1.24 -11.86
CA PHE A 91 -5.99 2.47 -12.66
C PHE A 91 -5.73 2.22 -14.14
N LEU A 92 -4.89 1.25 -14.49
CA LEU A 92 -4.50 0.98 -15.88
C LEU A 92 -5.47 0.05 -16.60
N ILE A 93 -6.12 -0.87 -15.88
CA ILE A 93 -7.01 -1.87 -16.48
C ILE A 93 -8.46 -1.54 -16.16
N LEU A 94 -8.86 -1.64 -14.88
CA LEU A 94 -10.28 -1.59 -14.52
C LEU A 94 -10.93 -0.24 -14.80
N ARG A 95 -10.22 0.85 -14.50
CA ARG A 95 -10.71 2.22 -14.78
C ARG A 95 -10.85 2.50 -16.27
N VAL A 96 -10.07 1.84 -17.13
CA VAL A 96 -10.17 1.97 -18.60
C VAL A 96 -11.28 1.09 -19.15
N LEU A 97 -11.52 -0.10 -18.59
CA LEU A 97 -12.59 -0.99 -19.01
C LEU A 97 -13.99 -0.42 -18.73
N GLN A 98 -14.18 0.32 -17.64
CA GLN A 98 -15.47 0.93 -17.29
C GLN A 98 -16.07 1.80 -18.41
N PRO A 99 -15.39 2.83 -18.94
CA PRO A 99 -15.95 3.63 -20.04
C PRO A 99 -16.09 2.84 -21.35
N VAL A 100 -15.29 1.80 -21.57
CA VAL A 100 -15.44 0.91 -22.74
C VAL A 100 -16.76 0.14 -22.65
N PHE A 101 -17.02 -0.53 -21.54
CA PHE A 101 -18.30 -1.24 -21.34
C PHE A 101 -19.49 -0.27 -21.35
N LEU A 102 -19.33 0.90 -20.73
CA LEU A 102 -20.37 1.94 -20.77
C LEU A 102 -20.68 2.39 -22.20
N SER A 103 -19.65 2.62 -23.02
CA SER A 103 -19.82 2.96 -24.44
C SER A 103 -20.53 1.85 -25.21
N MET A 104 -20.20 0.58 -24.96
CA MET A 104 -20.89 -0.56 -25.58
C MET A 104 -22.37 -0.61 -25.20
N VAL A 105 -22.71 -0.37 -23.93
CA VAL A 105 -24.11 -0.28 -23.46
C VAL A 105 -24.84 0.90 -24.10
N ILE A 106 -24.21 2.08 -24.21
CA ILE A 106 -24.82 3.25 -24.86
C ILE A 106 -25.06 3.00 -26.36
N ASN A 107 -24.15 2.28 -27.03
CA ASN A 107 -24.27 1.96 -28.45
C ASN A 107 -25.48 1.07 -28.77
N PHE A 108 -25.93 0.24 -27.83
CA PHE A 108 -27.14 -0.57 -27.99
C PHE A 108 -28.41 0.30 -28.18
N PHE A 109 -28.46 1.47 -27.55
CA PHE A 109 -29.63 2.36 -27.63
C PHE A 109 -29.62 3.29 -28.85
N HIS A 110 -28.59 3.25 -29.71
CA HIS A 110 -28.57 4.03 -30.93
C HIS A 110 -29.45 3.38 -32.01
N VAL A 111 -30.45 4.13 -32.47
CA VAL A 111 -31.50 3.71 -33.42
C VAL A 111 -30.93 3.24 -34.77
N ASP A 112 -29.75 3.72 -35.16
CA ASP A 112 -29.12 3.40 -36.45
C ASP A 112 -28.37 2.06 -36.49
N LYS A 113 -28.20 1.35 -35.37
CA LYS A 113 -27.47 0.09 -35.29
C LYS A 113 -28.40 -1.10 -35.00
N ALA A 114 -29.11 -1.56 -36.03
CA ALA A 114 -30.06 -2.67 -35.98
C ALA A 114 -29.47 -4.07 -35.68
N SER A 115 -28.29 -4.19 -35.07
CA SER A 115 -27.52 -5.45 -35.03
C SER A 115 -27.02 -5.91 -33.67
N VAL A 116 -27.26 -5.18 -32.58
CA VAL A 116 -26.83 -5.61 -31.23
C VAL A 116 -27.96 -6.38 -30.56
N SER A 117 -27.73 -7.66 -30.24
CA SER A 117 -28.71 -8.49 -29.55
C SER A 117 -28.94 -7.99 -28.12
N GLN A 118 -30.16 -8.16 -27.60
CA GLN A 118 -30.47 -7.84 -26.20
C GLN A 118 -29.57 -8.61 -25.23
N ASP A 119 -29.20 -9.85 -25.57
CA ASP A 119 -28.31 -10.68 -24.77
C ASP A 119 -26.90 -10.08 -24.69
N ASP A 120 -26.39 -9.50 -25.78
CA ASP A 120 -25.07 -8.84 -25.81
C ASP A 120 -25.07 -7.57 -24.95
N ALA A 121 -26.15 -6.79 -25.00
CA ALA A 121 -26.30 -5.60 -24.17
C ALA A 121 -26.32 -5.94 -22.67
N LEU A 122 -27.02 -7.02 -22.28
CA LEU A 122 -27.03 -7.52 -20.90
C LEU A 122 -25.65 -8.02 -20.48
N LEU A 123 -24.90 -8.67 -21.38
CA LEU A 123 -23.53 -9.10 -21.11
C LEU A 123 -22.61 -7.89 -20.85
N TYR A 124 -22.68 -6.84 -21.68
CA TYR A 124 -21.88 -5.62 -21.48
C TYR A 124 -22.25 -4.87 -20.19
N ALA A 125 -23.54 -4.78 -19.87
CA ALA A 125 -23.99 -4.18 -18.60
C ALA A 125 -23.50 -4.98 -17.39
N THR A 126 -23.53 -6.32 -17.47
CA THR A 126 -23.00 -7.19 -16.43
C THR A 126 -21.48 -7.00 -16.29
N GLY A 127 -20.75 -6.91 -17.41
CA GLY A 127 -19.31 -6.62 -17.42
C GLY A 127 -18.98 -5.28 -16.74
N LEU A 128 -19.79 -4.23 -16.98
CA LEU A 128 -19.65 -2.93 -16.33
C LEU A 128 -19.84 -3.03 -14.80
N ILE A 129 -20.90 -3.70 -14.35
CA ILE A 129 -21.18 -3.90 -12.92
C ILE A 129 -20.05 -4.69 -12.27
N MET A 130 -19.64 -5.81 -12.87
CA MET A 130 -18.57 -6.65 -12.35
C MET A 130 -17.24 -5.89 -12.24
N THR A 131 -16.87 -5.14 -13.28
CA THR A 131 -15.65 -4.30 -13.27
C THR A 131 -15.70 -3.25 -12.16
N THR A 132 -16.88 -2.67 -11.92
CA THR A 132 -17.09 -1.68 -10.85
C THR A 132 -16.95 -2.31 -9.47
N VAL A 133 -17.59 -3.46 -9.24
CA VAL A 133 -17.54 -4.19 -7.96
C VAL A 133 -16.12 -4.64 -7.65
N VAL A 134 -15.45 -5.30 -8.60
CA VAL A 134 -14.05 -5.74 -8.44
C VAL A 134 -13.15 -4.53 -8.14
N GLY A 135 -13.36 -3.42 -8.84
CA GLY A 135 -12.59 -2.21 -8.61
C GLY A 135 -12.78 -1.62 -7.20
N ALA A 136 -14.01 -1.65 -6.67
CA ALA A 136 -14.28 -1.22 -5.31
C ALA A 136 -13.56 -2.09 -4.27
N PHE A 137 -13.55 -3.42 -4.45
CA PHE A 137 -12.82 -4.34 -3.57
C PHE A 137 -11.31 -4.08 -3.57
N ILE A 138 -10.71 -3.90 -4.75
CA ILE A 138 -9.28 -3.60 -4.86
C ILE A 138 -8.98 -2.26 -4.18
N MET A 139 -9.76 -1.21 -4.45
CA MET A 139 -9.56 0.11 -3.85
C MET A 139 -9.63 0.07 -2.32
N HIS A 140 -10.65 -0.60 -1.75
CA HIS A 140 -10.79 -0.73 -0.30
C HIS A 140 -9.64 -1.53 0.31
N HIS A 141 -9.23 -2.63 -0.33
CA HIS A 141 -8.12 -3.44 0.16
C HIS A 141 -6.79 -2.66 0.12
N SER A 142 -6.48 -2.02 -1.00
CA SER A 142 -5.26 -1.21 -1.17
C SER A 142 -5.22 -0.03 -0.19
N ASN A 143 -6.35 0.63 0.08
CA ASN A 143 -6.38 1.72 1.06
C ASN A 143 -6.09 1.22 2.48
N LEU A 144 -6.68 0.09 2.88
CA LEU A 144 -6.39 -0.53 4.18
C LEU A 144 -4.92 -0.93 4.31
N GLN A 145 -4.33 -1.50 3.25
CA GLN A 145 -2.90 -1.85 3.26
C GLN A 145 -2.01 -0.61 3.36
N ALA A 146 -2.31 0.45 2.61
CA ALA A 146 -1.57 1.71 2.69
C ALA A 146 -1.61 2.33 4.09
N GLN A 147 -2.79 2.36 4.73
CA GLN A 147 -2.93 2.82 6.11
C GLN A 147 -2.14 1.95 7.09
N ARG A 148 -2.17 0.62 6.92
CA ARG A 148 -1.40 -0.32 7.74
C ARG A 148 0.11 -0.09 7.62
N ILE A 149 0.62 0.11 6.41
CA ILE A 149 2.04 0.44 6.17
C ILE A 149 2.40 1.75 6.88
N GLY A 150 1.57 2.78 6.75
CA GLY A 150 1.79 4.05 7.46
C GLY A 150 1.85 3.88 8.98
N MET A 151 0.97 3.07 9.56
CA MET A 151 1.01 2.73 10.99
C MET A 151 2.29 2.00 11.37
N LYS A 152 2.71 0.99 10.60
CA LYS A 152 3.96 0.25 10.84
C LYS A 152 5.18 1.18 10.87
N ILE A 153 5.27 2.09 9.89
CA ILE A 153 6.38 3.06 9.80
C ILE A 153 6.39 3.97 11.03
N ARG A 154 5.22 4.52 11.42
CA ARG A 154 5.12 5.39 12.59
C ARG A 154 5.57 4.68 13.86
N ILE A 155 5.08 3.46 14.10
CA ILE A 155 5.44 2.66 15.27
C ILE A 155 6.94 2.36 15.27
N ALA A 156 7.47 1.86 14.15
CA ALA A 156 8.89 1.51 14.04
C ALA A 156 9.80 2.71 14.33
N CYS A 157 9.52 3.87 13.73
CA CYS A 157 10.31 5.08 13.92
C CYS A 157 10.22 5.63 15.36
N SER A 158 9.02 5.68 15.95
CA SER A 158 8.85 6.16 17.33
C SER A 158 9.56 5.25 18.34
N SER A 159 9.45 3.93 18.17
CA SER A 159 10.13 2.97 19.03
C SER A 159 11.65 2.95 18.81
N LEU A 160 12.12 3.15 17.57
CA LEU A 160 13.56 3.30 17.28
C LEU A 160 14.14 4.55 17.96
N LEU A 161 13.41 5.68 17.92
CA LEU A 161 13.82 6.90 18.59
C LEU A 161 13.91 6.71 20.11
N TYR A 162 12.98 5.97 20.71
CA TYR A 162 12.99 5.69 22.15
C TYR A 162 14.16 4.80 22.59
N ARG A 163 14.62 3.88 21.72
CA ARG A 163 15.77 3.01 22.00
C ARG A 163 17.13 3.72 21.93
N LYS A 164 17.18 4.90 21.31
CA LYS A 164 18.42 5.63 21.02
C LYS A 164 18.63 6.78 22.00
#